data_AF-A0A969H7C7-F1
#
_entry.id   AF-A0A969H7C7-F1
#
_cell.length_a   1.000
_cell.length_b   1.000
_cell.length_c   1.000
_cell.angle_alpha   90.00
_cell.angle_beta   90.00
_cell.angle_gamma   90.00
#
_symmetry.space_group_name_H-M   'P 1'
#
loop_
_entity.id
_entity.type
_entity.pdbx_description
1 polymer ?
#
loop_
_entity_poly.entity_id
_entity_poly.type
_entity_poly.pdbx_seq_one_letter_code
_entity_poly.pdbx_strand_id
1 'polypeptide(L)'
;MSKLYLEPPELSYLLQTMSARSVIGVDNSQLFPKDEAENEALLKQGLEQLVAHGWLINDESGKVRFNEALVYLIAVMADPKIAIMTTLQEVEGFYQLITHYLAGPVIVEQMRTTTNQYQLVAVPDIDTTVKRIQLAVRAMEENAAGVGMQISLNKQVFIQIKDLVKAGQTETAAAELQKRGMDKKIAESLVTALQTPFFTGTIVIFQRKMIRW
;
A
#
# COMPACT_ATOMS: atom_id res chain seq x y z
N MET A 1 -8.02 13.62 12.79
CA MET A 1 -8.09 12.14 12.92
C MET A 1 -6.82 11.69 13.62
N SER A 2 -6.94 10.94 14.71
CA SER A 2 -5.78 10.42 15.44
C SER A 2 -5.06 9.37 14.60
N LYS A 3 -3.73 9.48 14.53
CA LYS A 3 -2.88 8.44 13.97
C LYS A 3 -2.52 7.46 15.08
N LEU A 4 -2.51 6.17 14.76
CA LEU A 4 -2.10 5.11 15.66
C LEU A 4 -0.84 4.47 15.09
N TYR A 5 0.15 4.21 15.95
CA TYR A 5 1.41 3.57 15.58
C TYR A 5 1.52 2.23 16.32
N LEU A 6 1.81 1.17 15.58
CA LEU A 6 2.04 -0.17 16.12
C LEU A 6 3.41 -0.67 15.69
N GLU A 7 4.14 -1.27 16.62
CA GLU A 7 5.30 -2.08 16.30
C GLU A 7 4.86 -3.35 15.55
N PRO A 8 5.73 -3.95 14.71
CA PRO A 8 5.42 -5.21 14.03
C PRO A 8 4.92 -6.34 14.96
N PRO A 9 5.50 -6.57 16.16
CA PRO A 9 4.99 -7.58 17.10
C PRO A 9 3.57 -7.27 17.59
N GLU A 10 3.27 -6.00 17.88
CA GLU A 10 1.93 -5.57 18.31
C GLU A 10 0.88 -5.84 17.23
N LEU A 11 1.17 -5.45 15.97
CA LEU A 11 0.28 -5.72 14.85
C LEU A 11 0.11 -7.21 14.61
N SER A 12 1.19 -8.00 14.69
CA SER A 12 1.15 -9.46 14.58
C SER A 12 0.19 -10.06 15.61
N TYR A 13 0.33 -9.68 16.89
CA TYR A 13 -0.53 -10.16 17.97
C TYR A 13 -2.01 -9.82 17.75
N LEU A 14 -2.30 -8.57 17.36
CA LEU A 14 -3.66 -8.10 17.10
C LEU A 14 -4.31 -8.86 15.94
N LEU A 15 -3.60 -9.03 14.83
CA LEU A 15 -4.10 -9.77 13.67
C LEU A 15 -4.24 -11.26 13.95
N GLN A 16 -3.31 -11.86 14.70
CA GLN A 16 -3.39 -13.25 15.14
C GLN A 16 -4.64 -13.49 16.01
N THR A 17 -4.97 -12.55 16.89
CA THR A 17 -6.18 -12.60 17.73
C THR A 17 -7.45 -12.58 16.86
N MET A 18 -7.41 -11.91 15.72
CA MET A 18 -8.48 -11.90 14.71
C MET A 18 -8.42 -13.07 13.72
N SER A 19 -7.52 -14.03 13.91
CA SER A 19 -7.26 -15.14 12.97
C SER A 19 -6.89 -14.68 11.55
N ALA A 20 -6.32 -13.49 11.41
CA ALA A 20 -5.96 -12.87 10.13
C ALA A 20 -4.45 -12.95 9.86
N ARG A 21 -3.98 -14.12 9.41
CA ARG A 21 -2.56 -14.35 9.08
C ARG A 21 -2.12 -13.93 7.68
N SER A 22 -3.06 -13.39 6.89
CA SER A 22 -2.80 -12.96 5.52
C SER A 22 -3.53 -11.64 5.28
N VAL A 23 -2.80 -10.55 5.39
CA VAL A 23 -3.31 -9.19 5.18
C VAL A 23 -2.63 -8.57 3.96
N ILE A 24 -3.40 -7.89 3.13
CA ILE A 24 -2.92 -7.27 1.90
C ILE A 24 -2.05 -6.06 2.26
N GLY A 25 -0.87 -5.91 1.67
CA GLY A 25 -0.07 -4.70 1.84
C GLY A 25 0.73 -4.60 3.14
N VAL A 26 0.89 -5.72 3.87
CA VAL A 26 1.83 -5.87 4.98
C VAL A 26 2.85 -6.98 4.69
N ASP A 27 3.98 -6.98 5.39
CA ASP A 27 4.97 -8.04 5.31
C ASP A 27 4.54 -9.24 6.16
N ASN A 28 3.71 -10.12 5.57
CA ASN A 28 3.16 -11.27 6.30
C ASN A 28 4.25 -12.25 6.75
N SER A 29 5.39 -12.34 6.07
CA SER A 29 6.52 -13.18 6.52
C SER A 29 7.17 -12.66 7.79
N GLN A 30 7.26 -11.33 7.93
CA GLN A 30 7.75 -10.70 9.15
C GLN A 30 6.72 -10.77 10.28
N LEU A 31 5.44 -10.59 9.97
CA LEU A 31 4.37 -10.61 10.98
C LEU A 31 4.01 -12.02 11.44
N PHE A 32 4.15 -13.03 10.58
CA PHE A 32 3.84 -14.42 10.87
C PHE A 32 4.98 -15.32 10.38
N PRO A 33 6.12 -15.35 11.09
CA PRO A 33 7.23 -16.24 10.77
C PRO A 33 6.77 -17.70 10.69
N LYS A 34 7.43 -18.49 9.83
CA LYS A 34 7.12 -19.92 9.67
C LYS A 34 7.63 -20.76 10.83
N ASP A 35 8.71 -20.32 11.47
CA ASP A 35 9.24 -20.97 12.66
C ASP A 35 8.31 -20.73 13.85
N GLU A 36 7.89 -21.81 14.51
CA GLU A 36 6.89 -21.74 15.57
C GLU A 36 7.42 -21.02 16.81
N ALA A 37 8.68 -21.27 17.18
CA ALA A 37 9.30 -20.63 18.34
C ALA A 37 9.51 -19.13 18.10
N GLU A 38 9.94 -18.73 16.90
CA GLU A 38 10.03 -17.33 16.50
C GLU A 38 8.67 -16.63 16.53
N ASN A 39 7.64 -17.29 15.99
CA ASN A 39 6.28 -16.76 15.99
C ASN A 39 5.71 -16.63 17.42
N GLU A 40 5.90 -17.61 18.29
CA GLU A 40 5.50 -17.53 19.70
C GLU A 40 6.21 -16.39 20.45
N ALA A 41 7.52 -16.25 20.24
CA ALA A 41 8.30 -15.17 20.83
C ALA A 41 7.81 -13.79 20.36
N LEU A 42 7.52 -13.66 19.06
CA LEU A 42 6.98 -12.44 18.46
C LEU A 42 5.61 -12.07 19.06
N LEU A 43 4.71 -13.04 19.20
CA LEU A 43 3.39 -12.83 19.78
C LEU A 43 3.47 -12.44 21.26
N LYS A 44 4.36 -13.08 22.03
CA LYS A 44 4.61 -12.72 23.42
C LYS A 44 5.12 -11.28 23.54
N GLN A 45 6.10 -10.91 22.72
CA GLN A 45 6.61 -9.54 22.66
C GLN A 45 5.51 -8.54 22.30
N GLY A 46 4.66 -8.87 21.33
CA GLY A 46 3.53 -8.05 20.92
C GLY A 46 2.55 -7.78 22.07
N LEU A 47 2.19 -8.81 22.84
CA LEU A 47 1.33 -8.66 24.02
C LEU A 47 1.97 -7.74 25.07
N GLU A 48 3.25 -7.96 25.39
CA GLU A 48 3.99 -7.15 26.36
C GLU A 48 4.05 -5.67 25.94
N GLN A 49 4.31 -5.40 24.66
CA GLN A 49 4.33 -4.06 24.10
C GLN A 49 2.94 -3.40 24.11
N LEU A 50 1.88 -4.13 23.74
CA LEU A 50 0.51 -3.61 23.79
C LEU A 50 0.08 -3.21 25.20
N VAL A 51 0.48 -3.97 26.22
CA VAL A 51 0.26 -3.60 27.63
C VAL A 51 1.09 -2.36 28.00
N ALA A 52 2.38 -2.35 27.65
CA ALA A 52 3.28 -1.22 27.97
C ALA A 52 2.84 0.09 27.30
N HIS A 53 2.31 0.04 26.09
CA HIS A 53 1.78 1.18 25.35
C HIS A 53 0.33 1.55 25.73
N GLY A 54 -0.30 0.82 26.65
CA GLY A 54 -1.65 1.11 27.13
C GLY A 54 -2.77 0.81 26.13
N TRP A 55 -2.49 0.01 25.10
CA TRP A 55 -3.49 -0.48 24.15
C TRP A 55 -4.39 -1.56 24.76
N LEU A 56 -3.88 -2.23 25.79
CA LEU A 56 -4.57 -3.18 26.63
C LEU A 56 -4.80 -2.58 28.01
N ILE A 57 -6.06 -2.47 28.41
CA ILE A 57 -6.48 -1.88 29.68
C ILE A 57 -7.06 -3.00 30.53
N ASN A 58 -6.63 -3.13 31.78
CA ASN A 58 -7.30 -4.00 32.74
C ASN A 58 -8.63 -3.36 33.13
N ASP A 59 -9.73 -4.10 32.97
CA ASP A 59 -11.02 -3.69 33.51
C ASP A 59 -11.08 -3.91 35.03
N GLU A 60 -12.15 -3.39 35.64
CA GLU A 60 -12.39 -3.49 37.09
C GLU A 60 -12.52 -4.94 37.59
N SER A 61 -12.73 -5.90 36.68
CA SER A 61 -12.78 -7.34 36.98
C SER A 61 -11.44 -8.05 36.82
N GLY A 62 -10.37 -7.32 36.51
CA GLY A 62 -9.04 -7.86 36.24
C GLY A 62 -8.91 -8.52 34.88
N LYS A 63 -9.88 -8.32 33.97
CA LYS A 63 -9.80 -8.82 32.59
C LYS A 63 -9.17 -7.79 31.69
N VAL A 64 -8.34 -8.25 30.78
CA VAL A 64 -7.72 -7.41 29.76
C VAL A 64 -8.75 -7.06 28.69
N ARG A 65 -9.01 -5.76 28.49
CA ARG A 65 -9.82 -5.23 27.40
C ARG A 65 -8.95 -4.43 26.44
N PHE A 66 -9.13 -4.67 25.14
CA PHE A 66 -8.52 -3.83 24.13
C PHE A 66 -9.22 -2.47 24.05
N ASN A 67 -8.46 -1.44 23.65
CA ASN A 67 -9.03 -0.19 23.19
C ASN A 67 -10.00 -0.43 22.02
N GLU A 68 -11.26 -0.02 22.15
CA GLU A 68 -12.31 -0.32 21.16
C GLU A 68 -12.00 0.26 19.77
N ALA A 69 -11.39 1.45 19.71
CA ALA A 69 -11.00 2.06 18.45
C ALA A 69 -9.90 1.24 17.77
N LEU A 70 -8.90 0.77 18.51
CA LEU A 70 -7.85 -0.12 17.99
C LEU A 70 -8.46 -1.41 17.43
N VAL A 71 -9.28 -2.11 18.22
CA VAL A 71 -9.96 -3.35 17.79
C VAL A 71 -10.70 -3.15 16.50
N TYR A 72 -11.44 -2.04 16.40
CA TYR A 72 -12.22 -1.74 15.23
C TYR A 72 -11.36 -1.53 13.98
N LEU A 73 -10.24 -0.80 14.08
CA LEU A 73 -9.31 -0.63 12.95
C LEU A 73 -8.71 -1.97 12.51
N ILE A 74 -8.28 -2.79 13.47
CA ILE A 74 -7.71 -4.12 13.18
C ILE A 74 -8.76 -5.03 12.53
N ALA A 75 -10.01 -5.01 12.98
CA ALA A 75 -11.09 -5.80 12.39
C ALA A 75 -11.32 -5.44 10.91
N VAL A 76 -11.28 -4.15 10.56
CA VAL A 76 -11.39 -3.69 9.17
C VAL A 76 -10.21 -4.16 8.31
N MET A 77 -9.00 -4.17 8.86
CA MET A 77 -7.81 -4.69 8.17
C MET A 77 -7.82 -6.22 8.02
N ALA A 78 -8.33 -6.92 9.03
CA ALA A 78 -8.40 -8.37 9.09
C ALA A 78 -9.42 -8.95 8.10
N ASP A 79 -10.55 -8.26 7.91
CA ASP A 79 -11.59 -8.69 6.98
C ASP A 79 -12.15 -7.56 6.10
N PRO A 80 -11.35 -7.02 5.16
CA PRO A 80 -11.79 -5.99 4.24
C PRO A 80 -12.73 -6.54 3.17
N LYS A 81 -13.75 -5.76 2.81
CA LYS A 81 -14.54 -6.03 1.58
C LYS A 81 -13.74 -5.66 0.34
N ILE A 82 -13.02 -4.54 0.42
CA ILE A 82 -12.15 -4.01 -0.63
C ILE A 82 -10.84 -3.58 0.03
N ALA A 83 -9.70 -3.86 -0.61
CA ALA A 83 -8.42 -3.25 -0.27
C ALA A 83 -7.88 -2.51 -1.50
N ILE A 84 -7.48 -1.25 -1.32
CA ILE A 84 -6.83 -0.44 -2.35
C ILE A 84 -5.37 -0.30 -1.95
N MET A 85 -4.47 -0.86 -2.74
CA MET A 85 -3.05 -0.82 -2.50
C MET A 85 -2.41 0.17 -3.47
N THR A 86 -1.77 1.20 -2.92
CA THR A 86 -1.04 2.21 -3.67
C THR A 86 0.45 2.04 -3.39
N THR A 87 1.23 1.80 -4.43
CA THR A 87 2.69 1.72 -4.38
C THR A 87 3.26 2.92 -5.12
N LEU A 88 4.10 3.68 -4.45
CA LEU A 88 4.79 4.87 -4.97
C LEU A 88 6.30 4.61 -4.88
N GLN A 89 7.03 4.77 -5.98
CA GLN A 89 8.47 4.51 -6.03
C GLN A 89 9.21 5.57 -6.86
N GLU A 90 10.29 6.12 -6.30
CA GLU A 90 11.29 6.93 -7.01
C GLU A 90 12.51 6.10 -7.41
N VAL A 91 13.28 6.60 -8.38
CA VAL A 91 14.53 5.96 -8.84
C VAL A 91 15.59 5.91 -7.74
N GLU A 92 15.64 6.94 -6.88
CA GLU A 92 16.68 7.12 -5.86
C GLU A 92 16.35 6.45 -4.52
N GLY A 93 15.37 5.55 -4.50
CA GLY A 93 15.15 4.63 -3.37
C GLY A 93 14.00 5.00 -2.43
N PHE A 94 13.27 6.09 -2.67
CA PHE A 94 11.99 6.27 -2.00
C PHE A 94 10.99 5.20 -2.45
N TYR A 95 10.46 4.45 -1.50
CA TYR A 95 9.41 3.48 -1.70
C TYR A 95 8.35 3.66 -0.62
N GLN A 96 7.10 3.84 -1.02
CA GLN A 96 5.97 3.93 -0.11
C GLN A 96 4.85 2.99 -0.54
N LEU A 97 4.39 2.20 0.42
CA LEU A 97 3.24 1.33 0.30
C LEU A 97 2.14 1.87 1.22
N ILE A 98 1.00 2.22 0.64
CA ILE A 98 -0.19 2.67 1.35
C ILE A 98 -1.33 1.73 1.00
N THR A 99 -1.99 1.17 2.01
CA THR A 99 -3.13 0.28 1.84
C THR A 99 -4.36 0.87 2.51
N HIS A 100 -5.45 1.03 1.76
CA HIS A 100 -6.75 1.40 2.29
C HIS A 100 -7.66 0.17 2.35
N TYR A 101 -8.08 -0.22 3.55
CA TYR A 101 -8.99 -1.32 3.80
C TYR A 101 -10.40 -0.77 4.03
N LEU A 102 -11.37 -1.24 3.24
CA LEU A 102 -12.75 -0.78 3.30
C LEU A 102 -13.64 -1.90 3.85
N ALA A 103 -14.26 -1.67 5.00
CA ALA A 103 -15.29 -2.56 5.55
C ALA A 103 -16.40 -1.74 6.22
N GLY A 104 -17.53 -1.59 5.51
CA GLY A 104 -18.65 -0.81 6.01
C GLY A 104 -18.41 0.71 5.92
N PRO A 105 -18.75 1.50 6.95
CA PRO A 105 -18.66 2.97 6.90
C PRO A 105 -17.26 3.51 7.19
N VAL A 106 -16.31 2.68 7.61
CA VAL A 106 -14.94 3.12 7.95
C VAL A 106 -13.94 2.51 6.99
N ILE A 107 -12.97 3.35 6.63
CA ILE A 107 -11.82 2.98 5.83
C ILE A 107 -10.60 3.09 6.73
N VAL A 108 -9.72 2.09 6.71
CA VAL A 108 -8.45 2.14 7.43
C VAL A 108 -7.34 2.34 6.42
N GLU A 109 -6.60 3.43 6.53
CA GLU A 109 -5.34 3.61 5.84
C GLU A 109 -4.20 3.05 6.69
N GLN A 110 -3.35 2.24 6.08
CA GLN A 110 -2.13 1.71 6.68
C GLN A 110 -0.94 2.05 5.80
N MET A 111 0.16 2.45 6.44
CA MET A 111 1.47 2.52 5.79
C MET A 111 2.58 2.14 6.78
N ARG A 112 3.77 1.83 6.26
CA ARG A 112 4.97 1.61 7.08
C ARG A 112 5.73 2.93 7.22
N THR A 113 6.15 3.28 8.43
CA THR A 113 6.98 4.47 8.68
C THR A 113 8.45 4.18 8.38
N THR A 114 9.27 5.23 8.32
CA THR A 114 10.74 5.10 8.21
C THR A 114 11.37 4.43 9.43
N THR A 115 10.69 4.47 10.58
CA THR A 115 11.08 3.79 11.83
C THR A 115 10.55 2.37 11.94
N ASN A 116 10.07 1.78 10.83
CA ASN A 116 9.57 0.40 10.78
C ASN A 116 8.27 0.14 11.57
N GLN A 117 7.50 1.19 11.90
CA GLN A 117 6.20 1.05 12.55
C GLN A 117 5.06 1.00 11.53
N TYR A 118 3.95 0.39 11.91
CA TYR A 118 2.70 0.45 11.17
C TYR A 118 1.88 1.65 11.63
N GLN A 119 1.73 2.64 10.76
CA GLN A 119 0.83 3.76 11.01
C GLN A 119 -0.57 3.40 10.49
N LEU A 120 -1.57 3.45 11.37
CA LEU A 120 -2.99 3.26 11.04
C LEU A 120 -3.77 4.57 11.20
N VAL A 121 -4.66 4.86 10.26
CA VAL A 121 -5.52 6.05 10.28
C VAL A 121 -6.93 5.68 9.83
N ALA A 122 -7.94 6.05 10.63
CA ALA A 122 -9.33 6.02 10.19
C ALA A 122 -9.56 7.12 9.15
N VAL A 123 -10.06 6.75 7.98
CA VAL A 123 -10.47 7.63 6.89
C VAL A 123 -12.00 7.57 6.78
N PRO A 124 -12.70 8.72 6.75
CA PRO A 124 -14.14 8.78 6.98
C PRO A 124 -14.96 8.30 5.79
N ASP A 125 -14.44 8.44 4.57
CA ASP A 125 -15.18 8.19 3.34
C ASP A 125 -14.24 7.98 2.15
N ILE A 126 -14.81 7.45 1.06
CA ILE A 126 -14.09 7.15 -0.19
C ILE A 126 -13.55 8.42 -0.83
N ASP A 127 -14.27 9.53 -0.79
CA ASP A 127 -13.82 10.80 -1.38
C ASP A 127 -12.53 11.29 -0.70
N THR A 128 -12.45 11.15 0.62
CA THR A 128 -11.25 11.45 1.40
C THR A 128 -10.13 10.48 1.07
N THR A 129 -10.42 9.18 0.90
CA THR A 129 -9.43 8.21 0.40
C THR A 129 -8.85 8.62 -0.95
N VAL A 130 -9.70 8.97 -1.92
CA VAL A 130 -9.28 9.41 -3.26
C VAL A 130 -8.41 10.67 -3.16
N LYS A 131 -8.83 11.67 -2.38
CA LYS A 131 -8.02 12.88 -2.15
C LYS A 131 -6.65 12.57 -1.54
N ARG A 132 -6.58 11.64 -0.59
CA ARG A 132 -5.30 11.23 0.03
C ARG A 132 -4.39 10.52 -0.96
N ILE A 133 -4.92 9.62 -1.78
CA ILE A 133 -4.16 8.97 -2.85
C ILE A 133 -3.65 10.02 -3.85
N GLN A 134 -4.50 10.95 -4.28
CA GLN A 134 -4.12 12.03 -5.17
C GLN A 134 -3.03 12.92 -4.57
N LEU A 135 -3.13 13.27 -3.28
CA LEU A 135 -2.10 14.05 -2.58
C LEU A 135 -0.79 13.28 -2.50
N ALA A 136 -0.83 11.98 -2.21
CA ALA A 136 0.37 11.15 -2.17
C ALA A 136 1.05 11.07 -3.54
N VAL A 137 0.28 10.95 -4.63
CA VAL A 137 0.81 11.00 -6.00
C VAL A 137 1.35 12.38 -6.35
N ARG A 138 0.61 13.46 -6.04
CA ARG A 138 1.02 14.84 -6.34
C ARG A 138 2.28 15.27 -5.61
N ALA A 139 2.47 14.84 -4.36
CA ALA A 139 3.69 15.11 -3.62
C ALA A 139 4.93 14.55 -4.35
N MET A 140 4.77 13.50 -5.16
CA MET A 140 5.82 12.98 -6.03
C MET A 140 5.95 13.79 -7.33
N GLU A 141 4.83 14.27 -7.88
CA GLU A 141 4.78 15.08 -9.12
C GLU A 141 5.34 16.49 -8.95
N GLU A 142 5.22 17.11 -7.77
CA GLU A 142 5.75 18.46 -7.51
C GLU A 142 7.27 18.54 -7.72
N ASN A 143 7.97 17.41 -7.64
CA ASN A 143 9.39 17.29 -7.95
C ASN A 143 9.69 17.05 -9.45
N ALA A 144 8.66 16.76 -10.26
CA ALA A 144 8.81 16.50 -11.69
C ALA A 144 8.75 17.81 -12.49
N ALA A 145 9.86 18.18 -13.14
CA ALA A 145 9.90 19.32 -14.04
C ALA A 145 9.23 18.98 -15.38
N GLY A 146 8.02 19.50 -15.67
CA GLY A 146 7.43 19.40 -17.01
C GLY A 146 5.93 19.70 -17.11
N VAL A 147 5.47 19.92 -18.35
CA VAL A 147 4.03 19.96 -18.69
C VAL A 147 3.57 18.51 -18.88
N GLY A 148 2.66 18.04 -18.03
CA GLY A 148 2.11 16.69 -18.14
C GLY A 148 1.45 16.46 -19.50
N MET A 149 1.82 15.38 -20.18
CA MET A 149 1.24 14.97 -21.45
C MET A 149 0.38 13.74 -21.25
N GLN A 150 -0.90 13.82 -21.64
CA GLN A 150 -1.78 12.66 -21.63
C GLN A 150 -1.63 11.89 -22.94
N ILE A 151 -1.19 10.64 -22.85
CA ILE A 151 -1.04 9.74 -23.98
C ILE A 151 -1.97 8.54 -23.77
N SER A 152 -2.73 8.18 -24.80
CA SER A 152 -3.55 6.96 -24.79
C SER A 152 -2.93 5.91 -25.71
N LEU A 153 -2.69 4.72 -25.19
CA LEU A 153 -2.11 3.60 -25.92
C LEU A 153 -2.91 2.33 -25.64
N ASN A 154 -2.97 1.45 -26.63
CA ASN A 154 -3.42 0.08 -26.43
C ASN A 154 -2.46 -0.64 -25.45
N LYS A 155 -3.01 -1.44 -24.53
CA LYS A 155 -2.23 -2.17 -23.51
C LYS A 155 -1.12 -3.04 -24.10
N GLN A 156 -1.39 -3.80 -25.17
CA GLN A 156 -0.39 -4.68 -25.79
C GLN A 156 0.75 -3.87 -26.39
N VAL A 157 0.43 -2.74 -27.02
CA VAL A 157 1.42 -1.80 -27.56
C VAL A 157 2.26 -1.23 -26.44
N PHE A 158 1.65 -0.76 -25.36
CA PHE A 158 2.38 -0.22 -24.22
C PHE A 158 3.34 -1.24 -23.60
N ILE A 159 2.92 -2.51 -23.47
CA ILE A 159 3.78 -3.60 -22.99
C ILE A 159 4.95 -3.81 -23.94
N GLN A 160 4.70 -3.92 -25.25
CA GLN A 160 5.75 -4.07 -26.26
C GLN A 160 6.77 -2.92 -26.22
N ILE A 161 6.30 -1.67 -26.14
CA ILE A 161 7.17 -0.49 -26.02
C ILE A 161 8.01 -0.57 -24.74
N LYS A 162 7.41 -0.94 -23.60
CA LYS A 162 8.16 -1.13 -22.35
C LYS A 162 9.23 -2.21 -22.47
N ASP A 163 8.96 -3.30 -23.17
CA ASP A 163 9.92 -4.39 -23.35
C ASP A 163 11.09 -3.96 -24.26
N LEU A 164 10.81 -3.23 -25.35
CA LEU A 164 11.83 -2.63 -26.21
C LEU A 164 12.74 -1.66 -25.43
N VAL A 165 12.14 -0.78 -24.61
CA VAL A 165 12.89 0.17 -23.78
C VAL A 165 13.78 -0.55 -22.76
N LYS A 166 13.26 -1.59 -22.09
CA LYS A 166 14.05 -2.42 -21.17
C LYS A 166 15.20 -3.14 -21.86
N ALA A 167 15.03 -3.53 -23.11
CA ALA A 167 16.08 -4.13 -23.93
C ALA A 167 17.10 -3.11 -24.49
N GLY A 168 16.96 -1.82 -24.16
CA GLY A 168 17.81 -0.74 -24.69
C GLY A 168 17.49 -0.34 -26.13
N GLN A 169 16.41 -0.85 -26.73
CA GLN A 169 16.03 -0.61 -28.11
C GLN A 169 15.14 0.64 -28.25
N THR A 170 15.61 1.78 -27.74
CA THR A 170 14.84 3.03 -27.64
C THR A 170 14.44 3.61 -28.99
N GLU A 171 15.32 3.55 -30.00
CA GLU A 171 15.00 4.00 -31.36
C GLU A 171 13.89 3.16 -32.00
N THR A 172 13.92 1.84 -31.79
CA THR A 172 12.89 0.93 -32.28
C THR A 172 11.55 1.17 -31.58
N ALA A 173 11.58 1.42 -30.27
CA ALA A 173 10.41 1.78 -29.49
C ALA A 173 9.76 3.09 -30.01
N ALA A 174 10.56 4.13 -30.25
CA ALA A 174 10.07 5.40 -30.77
C ALA A 174 9.52 5.27 -32.20
N ALA A 175 10.16 4.46 -33.05
CA ALA A 175 9.68 4.19 -34.40
C ALA A 175 8.34 3.43 -34.41
N GLU A 176 8.15 2.48 -33.48
CA GLU A 176 6.90 1.73 -33.36
C GLU A 176 5.72 2.61 -32.91
N LEU A 177 5.98 3.58 -32.02
CA LEU A 177 5.00 4.60 -31.65
C LEU A 177 4.64 5.52 -32.83
N GLN A 178 5.63 5.95 -33.62
CA GLN A 178 5.41 6.80 -34.80
C GLN A 178 4.59 6.10 -35.89
N LYS A 179 4.85 4.81 -36.15
CA LYS A 179 4.03 4.00 -37.08
C LYS A 179 2.55 3.97 -36.72
N ARG A 180 2.23 4.23 -35.45
CA ARG A 180 0.87 4.24 -34.89
C ARG A 180 0.27 5.65 -34.80
N GLY A 181 0.91 6.62 -35.46
CA GLY A 181 0.41 7.99 -35.57
C GLY A 181 0.84 8.93 -34.44
N MET A 182 1.75 8.50 -33.57
CA MET A 182 2.31 9.39 -32.55
C MET A 182 3.32 10.36 -33.18
N ASP A 183 3.25 11.65 -32.81
CA ASP A 183 4.27 12.62 -33.20
C ASP A 183 5.66 12.18 -32.72
N LYS A 184 6.69 12.46 -33.53
CA LYS A 184 8.06 12.04 -33.25
C LYS A 184 8.55 12.54 -31.88
N LYS A 185 8.33 13.82 -31.56
CA LYS A 185 8.79 14.39 -30.27
C LYS A 185 8.04 13.76 -29.10
N ILE A 186 6.76 13.47 -29.27
CA ILE A 186 5.94 12.78 -28.26
C ILE A 186 6.43 11.34 -28.04
N ALA A 187 6.71 10.62 -29.13
CA ALA A 187 7.22 9.25 -29.07
C ALA A 187 8.59 9.18 -28.38
N GLU A 188 9.51 10.07 -28.74
CA GLU A 188 10.82 10.19 -28.10
C GLU A 188 10.68 10.54 -26.62
N SER A 189 9.83 11.52 -26.29
CA SER A 189 9.58 11.93 -24.89
C SER A 189 9.01 10.80 -24.05
N LEU A 190 8.04 10.02 -24.56
CA LEU A 190 7.50 8.86 -23.85
C LEU A 190 8.57 7.78 -23.65
N VAL A 191 9.38 7.48 -24.67
CA VAL A 191 10.45 6.49 -24.57
C VAL A 191 11.48 6.90 -23.52
N THR A 192 11.90 8.17 -23.49
CA THR A 192 12.78 8.70 -22.46
C THR A 192 12.16 8.57 -21.06
N ALA A 193 10.87 8.91 -20.91
CA ALA A 193 10.17 8.78 -19.63
C ALA A 193 10.07 7.32 -19.16
N LEU A 194 9.98 6.35 -20.07
CA LEU A 194 9.97 4.92 -19.74
C LEU A 194 11.36 4.37 -19.41
N GLN A 195 12.42 4.95 -19.98
CA GLN A 195 13.80 4.49 -19.77
C GLN A 195 14.33 4.90 -18.40
N THR A 196 14.06 6.14 -18.00
CA THR A 196 14.47 6.71 -16.71
C THR A 196 13.25 7.40 -16.09
N PRO A 197 12.27 6.63 -15.59
CA PRO A 197 11.07 7.21 -15.01
C PRO A 197 11.44 7.94 -13.74
N PHE A 198 11.15 9.23 -13.63
CA PHE A 198 11.39 9.99 -12.39
C PHE A 198 10.69 9.35 -11.18
N PHE A 199 9.44 8.92 -11.41
CA PHE A 199 8.57 8.33 -10.42
C PHE A 199 7.66 7.29 -11.09
N THR A 200 7.31 6.22 -10.35
CA THR A 200 6.28 5.26 -10.76
C THR A 200 5.26 5.03 -9.65
N GLY A 201 3.99 5.05 -10.04
CA GLY A 201 2.86 4.78 -9.14
C GLY A 201 2.03 3.60 -9.66
N THR A 202 1.62 2.69 -8.78
CA THR A 202 0.68 1.62 -9.11
C THR A 202 -0.44 1.61 -8.08
N ILE A 203 -1.69 1.54 -8.56
CA ILE A 203 -2.87 1.33 -7.72
C ILE A 203 -3.47 -0.03 -8.11
N VAL A 204 -3.62 -0.90 -7.11
CA VAL A 204 -4.24 -2.21 -7.26
C VAL A 204 -5.46 -2.27 -6.36
N ILE A 205 -6.59 -2.73 -6.89
CA ILE A 205 -7.83 -2.91 -6.13
C ILE A 205 -8.09 -4.40 -5.98
N PHE A 206 -8.18 -4.85 -4.74
CA PHE A 206 -8.58 -6.21 -4.37
C PHE A 206 -10.02 -6.16 -3.88
N GLN A 207 -10.86 -7.07 -4.37
CA GLN A 207 -12.23 -7.21 -3.91
C GLN A 207 -12.45 -8.65 -3.45
N ARG A 208 -12.95 -8.82 -2.23
CA ARG A 208 -13.31 -10.14 -1.71
C ARG A 208 -14.48 -10.69 -2.53
N LYS A 209 -14.30 -11.85 -3.15
CA LYS A 209 -15.42 -12.60 -3.73
C LYS A 209 -16.23 -13.20 -2.58
N MET A 210 -17.52 -12.83 -2.48
CA MET A 210 -18.43 -13.52 -1.58
C MET A 210 -18.70 -14.92 -2.13
N ILE A 211 -18.16 -15.94 -1.47
CA ILE A 211 -18.57 -17.33 -1.72
C ILE A 211 -19.89 -17.51 -0.97
N ARG A 212 -21.00 -17.59 -1.70
CA ARG A 212 -22.27 -18.04 -1.14
C ARG A 212 -22.14 -19.55 -0.90
N TRP A 213 -22.22 -19.96 0.36
CA TRP A 213 -22.38 -21.36 0.74
C TRP A 213 -23.86 -21.75 0.62
#